data_AF-A0A7R8W0D2-F1
#
_entry.id   AF-A0A7R8W0D2-F1
#
_cell.length_a   1.000
_cell.length_b   1.000
_cell.length_c   1.000
_cell.angle_alpha   90.00
_cell.angle_beta   90.00
_cell.angle_gamma   90.00
#
_symmetry.space_group_name_H-M   'P 1'
#
loop_
_entity.id
_entity.type
_entity.pdbx_description
1 polymer ?
#
loop_
_entity_poly.entity_id
_entity_poly.type
_entity_poly.pdbx_seq_one_letter_code
_entity_poly.pdbx_strand_id
1 'polypeptide(L)'
;MYFTQSRYFRGMLINICNKLHRRSLWVICVLFVGVFLVLSSIMEQVQELHEALDRKSFSFAVGEQEVGNVPFSRDRPVVWIRGVPRSNSSGIETDILEHVHRVFQRLRYDRLVSEKVPTSKWSVLWAQTSPFFDLKEEMSDLKPHQRVNHWPGTGSLWKLTSGTSKFKFIPKIFRLPKQKEELFKHAQQHPEVLFVQRHNEGHEIQLKKVSEINVSDSEAFIQEFISDPLLIDGHKFDIGVYTYITSVDPLRIYVFDAIQFRFCTVKYHPFDAAIKDKYVVGKKYLPMNEVPSFKKGLNEQSLNNKQVFDAYVAANTGKDPQQLWQKVMAIIRTAIMATESEMIQSLLKFSTKRPHPFFELLRFDLTFDEHFEPYLMKANLSPNLSNDLFPRHQLLSERVLYTLLSLVGLARHLGPLEEEAAMEVSEEDIAVSPEACASPLCVVKRVRLPAIATHAVCSQNHCEFCIPCLSEEQKLILKAAYLEHENRKFARRIFPPSIPQPWNSSETVKLTNFEVSLLPLNRWMNRWFQGMCQKDETWCS
;
A
#
# COMPACT_ATOMS: atom_id res chain seq x y z
N MET A 1 -58.45 -52.31 -22.42
CA MET A 1 -59.12 -52.73 -21.16
C MET A 1 -58.85 -51.73 -20.04
N TYR A 2 -59.20 -50.45 -20.23
CA TYR A 2 -59.32 -49.41 -19.19
C TYR A 2 -60.56 -48.54 -19.45
N PHE A 3 -61.59 -49.13 -20.08
CA PHE A 3 -62.94 -48.55 -20.15
C PHE A 3 -63.80 -48.92 -18.92
N THR A 4 -63.17 -49.44 -17.86
CA THR A 4 -63.86 -49.99 -16.67
C THR A 4 -63.43 -49.34 -15.34
N GLN A 5 -62.63 -48.27 -15.35
CA GLN A 5 -62.37 -47.44 -14.14
C GLN A 5 -63.10 -46.09 -14.12
N SER A 6 -63.62 -45.62 -15.26
CA SER A 6 -64.36 -44.34 -15.34
C SER A 6 -65.71 -44.37 -14.61
N ARG A 7 -66.34 -45.55 -14.45
CA ARG A 7 -67.63 -45.67 -13.74
C ARG A 7 -67.51 -45.69 -12.22
N TYR A 8 -66.39 -46.15 -11.66
CA TYR A 8 -66.18 -46.19 -10.20
C TYR A 8 -65.87 -44.80 -9.61
N PHE A 9 -65.08 -43.97 -10.29
CA PHE A 9 -64.80 -42.60 -9.86
C PHE A 9 -66.02 -41.67 -9.97
N ARG A 10 -66.84 -41.84 -11.01
CA ARG A 10 -68.10 -41.08 -11.17
C ARG A 10 -69.11 -41.41 -10.08
N GLY A 11 -69.24 -42.69 -9.70
CA GLY A 11 -70.13 -43.11 -8.60
C GLY A 11 -69.68 -42.63 -7.22
N MET A 12 -68.38 -42.57 -6.98
CA MET A 12 -67.81 -42.10 -5.71
C MET A 12 -67.95 -40.57 -5.54
N LEU A 13 -67.73 -39.79 -6.60
CA LEU A 13 -67.94 -38.33 -6.59
C LEU A 13 -69.42 -37.94 -6.46
N ILE A 14 -70.33 -38.69 -7.08
CA ILE A 14 -71.79 -38.45 -6.96
C ILE A 14 -72.30 -38.80 -5.55
N ASN A 15 -71.77 -39.87 -4.91
CA ASN A 15 -72.14 -40.21 -3.53
C ASN A 15 -71.55 -39.25 -2.48
N ILE A 16 -70.41 -38.62 -2.75
CA ILE A 16 -69.84 -37.57 -1.88
C ILE A 16 -70.66 -36.27 -2.04
N CYS A 17 -71.04 -35.88 -3.27
CA CYS A 17 -71.92 -34.72 -3.50
C CYS A 17 -73.32 -34.88 -2.89
N ASN A 18 -73.89 -36.10 -2.88
CA ASN A 18 -75.21 -36.36 -2.30
C ASN A 18 -75.22 -36.48 -0.76
N LYS A 19 -74.05 -36.58 -0.11
CA LYS A 19 -73.91 -36.63 1.36
C LYS A 19 -73.31 -35.36 1.98
N LEU A 20 -72.81 -34.42 1.18
CA LEU A 20 -72.42 -33.11 1.70
C LEU A 20 -73.66 -32.22 1.86
N HIS A 21 -74.03 -31.96 3.11
CA HIS A 21 -75.05 -30.97 3.45
C HIS A 21 -74.70 -29.64 2.78
N ARG A 22 -75.71 -28.90 2.28
CA ARG A 22 -75.56 -27.61 1.56
C ARG A 22 -74.52 -26.66 2.17
N ARG A 23 -74.34 -26.68 3.50
CA ARG A 23 -73.35 -25.90 4.26
C ARG A 23 -71.89 -26.32 4.00
N SER A 24 -71.60 -27.61 3.85
CA SER A 24 -70.25 -28.13 3.58
C SER A 24 -69.77 -27.80 2.17
N LEU A 25 -70.67 -27.83 1.19
CA LEU A 25 -70.39 -27.37 -0.18
C LEU A 25 -70.09 -25.86 -0.21
N TRP A 26 -70.82 -25.07 0.58
CA TRP A 26 -70.54 -23.64 0.76
C TRP A 26 -69.16 -23.39 1.37
N VAL A 27 -68.76 -24.14 2.41
CA VAL A 27 -67.43 -24.00 3.02
C VAL A 27 -66.31 -24.33 2.03
N ILE A 28 -66.47 -25.39 1.24
CA ILE A 28 -65.48 -25.76 0.21
C ILE A 28 -65.43 -24.69 -0.89
N CYS A 29 -66.56 -24.16 -1.34
CA CYS A 29 -66.58 -23.05 -2.29
C CYS A 29 -65.91 -21.79 -1.74
N VAL A 30 -66.15 -21.42 -0.48
CA VAL A 30 -65.51 -20.27 0.17
C VAL A 30 -64.01 -20.48 0.30
N LEU A 31 -63.55 -21.68 0.64
CA LEU A 31 -62.12 -22.01 0.70
C LEU A 31 -61.46 -21.96 -0.69
N PHE A 32 -62.12 -22.49 -1.73
CA PHE A 32 -61.61 -22.41 -3.10
C PHE A 32 -61.54 -20.97 -3.61
N VAL A 33 -62.56 -20.16 -3.32
CA VAL A 33 -62.56 -18.73 -3.64
C VAL A 33 -61.45 -18.01 -2.88
N GLY A 34 -61.25 -18.32 -1.59
CA GLY A 34 -60.17 -17.75 -0.79
C GLY A 34 -58.78 -18.10 -1.33
N VAL A 35 -58.54 -19.37 -1.66
CA VAL A 35 -57.27 -19.82 -2.27
C VAL A 35 -57.07 -19.17 -3.64
N PHE A 36 -58.12 -19.08 -4.46
CA PHE A 36 -58.06 -18.41 -5.76
C PHE A 36 -57.73 -16.92 -5.64
N LEU A 37 -58.35 -16.21 -4.69
CA LEU A 37 -58.06 -14.79 -4.43
C LEU A 37 -56.63 -14.58 -3.93
N VAL A 38 -56.13 -15.45 -3.05
CA VAL A 38 -54.73 -15.40 -2.60
C VAL A 38 -53.76 -15.67 -3.75
N LEU A 39 -54.02 -16.69 -4.57
CA LEU A 39 -53.18 -16.97 -5.75
C LEU A 39 -53.24 -15.84 -6.79
N SER A 40 -54.41 -15.23 -6.99
CA SER A 40 -54.57 -14.08 -7.88
C SER A 40 -53.79 -12.88 -7.35
N SER A 41 -53.83 -12.60 -6.05
CA SER A 41 -53.08 -11.52 -5.41
C SER A 41 -51.57 -11.77 -5.47
N ILE A 42 -51.12 -13.02 -5.29
CA ILE A 42 -49.71 -13.38 -5.44
C ILE A 42 -49.25 -13.21 -6.89
N MET A 43 -50.07 -13.64 -7.87
CA MET A 43 -49.75 -13.45 -9.29
C MET A 43 -49.69 -11.97 -9.68
N GLU A 44 -50.59 -11.15 -9.15
CA GLU A 44 -50.60 -9.70 -9.34
C GLU A 44 -49.35 -9.05 -8.73
N GLN A 45 -48.95 -9.44 -7.51
CA GLN A 45 -47.70 -8.98 -6.89
C GLN A 45 -46.45 -9.44 -7.64
N VAL A 46 -46.44 -10.67 -8.17
CA VAL A 46 -45.32 -11.18 -9.00
C VAL A 46 -45.23 -10.41 -10.31
N GLN A 47 -46.37 -10.03 -10.89
CA GLN A 47 -46.43 -9.23 -12.12
C GLN A 47 -46.00 -7.78 -11.87
N GLU A 48 -46.39 -7.17 -10.76
CA GLU A 48 -45.86 -5.87 -10.31
C GLU A 48 -44.35 -5.93 -10.04
N LEU A 49 -43.85 -7.02 -9.46
CA LEU A 49 -42.42 -7.20 -9.23
C LEU A 49 -41.64 -7.37 -10.53
N HIS A 50 -42.21 -8.06 -11.53
CA HIS A 50 -41.64 -8.18 -12.87
C HIS A 50 -41.63 -6.82 -13.58
N GLU A 51 -42.72 -6.07 -13.53
CA GLU A 51 -42.77 -4.71 -14.08
C GLU A 51 -41.83 -3.74 -13.33
N ALA A 52 -41.61 -3.91 -12.03
CA ALA A 52 -40.66 -3.12 -11.26
C ALA A 52 -39.20 -3.49 -11.60
N LEU A 53 -38.92 -4.76 -11.89
CA LEU A 53 -37.63 -5.23 -12.40
C LEU A 53 -37.37 -4.75 -13.83
N ASP A 54 -38.40 -4.76 -14.69
CA ASP A 54 -38.33 -4.22 -16.06
C ASP A 54 -38.23 -2.69 -16.09
N ARG A 55 -38.89 -1.98 -15.16
CA ARG A 55 -38.68 -0.53 -14.97
C ARG A 55 -37.27 -0.21 -14.45
N LYS A 56 -36.70 -1.04 -13.57
CA LYS A 56 -35.32 -0.87 -13.09
C LYS A 56 -34.26 -1.27 -14.12
N SER A 57 -34.57 -2.18 -15.04
CA SER A 57 -33.68 -2.55 -16.15
C SER A 57 -33.83 -1.63 -17.37
N PHE A 58 -34.90 -0.82 -17.44
CA PHE A 58 -35.19 0.07 -18.58
C PHE A 58 -35.56 1.53 -18.19
N SER A 59 -34.93 2.09 -17.15
CA SER A 59 -34.99 3.55 -16.89
C SER A 59 -33.69 4.17 -16.35
N PHE A 60 -32.55 3.74 -16.89
CA PHE A 60 -31.37 4.61 -17.03
C PHE A 60 -31.35 5.27 -18.42
N ALA A 61 -32.52 5.65 -18.92
CA ALA A 61 -32.63 6.67 -19.97
C ALA A 61 -32.59 8.01 -19.25
N VAL A 62 -31.45 8.67 -19.33
CA VAL A 62 -31.26 10.07 -18.92
C VAL A 62 -32.35 10.89 -19.59
N GLY A 63 -33.28 11.41 -18.79
CA GLY A 63 -34.14 12.49 -19.24
C GLY A 63 -33.23 13.70 -19.49
N GLU A 64 -33.01 14.02 -20.75
CA GLU A 64 -32.52 15.33 -21.18
C GLU A 64 -33.59 16.37 -20.80
N GLN A 65 -33.59 16.78 -19.53
CA GLN A 65 -33.83 18.19 -19.25
C GLN A 65 -32.60 18.91 -19.76
N GLU A 66 -32.79 19.85 -20.69
CA GLU A 66 -31.78 20.81 -21.14
C GLU A 66 -31.33 21.67 -19.94
N VAL A 67 -30.53 21.08 -19.06
CA VAL A 67 -29.50 21.80 -18.34
C VAL A 67 -28.54 22.20 -19.44
N GLY A 68 -28.50 23.50 -19.75
CA GLY A 68 -27.77 24.05 -20.88
C GLY A 68 -26.44 23.34 -21.08
N ASN A 69 -26.21 22.89 -22.32
CA ASN A 69 -24.99 22.21 -22.74
C ASN A 69 -23.75 23.03 -22.34
N VAL A 70 -23.26 22.82 -21.13
CA VAL A 70 -21.87 23.08 -20.77
C VAL A 70 -21.14 21.86 -21.29
N PRO A 71 -20.30 21.98 -22.33
CA PRO A 71 -19.56 20.84 -22.83
C PRO A 71 -18.55 20.43 -21.76
N PHE A 72 -18.91 19.48 -20.90
CA PHE A 72 -17.97 18.82 -19.99
C PHE A 72 -17.13 17.79 -20.77
N SER A 73 -16.46 18.25 -21.82
CA SER A 73 -15.27 17.59 -22.32
C SER A 73 -14.12 18.01 -21.39
N ARG A 74 -14.02 17.43 -20.19
CA ARG A 74 -12.78 17.56 -19.41
C ARG A 74 -11.70 16.84 -20.21
N ASP A 75 -10.69 17.57 -20.68
CA ASP A 75 -9.50 16.97 -21.26
C ASP A 75 -8.97 15.90 -20.29
N ARG A 76 -8.70 14.70 -20.80
CA ARG A 76 -8.18 13.61 -19.96
C ARG A 76 -6.81 14.00 -19.42
N PRO A 77 -6.51 13.70 -18.15
CA PRO A 77 -5.18 13.97 -17.61
C PRO A 77 -4.15 13.11 -18.34
N VAL A 78 -2.99 13.69 -18.62
CA VAL A 78 -1.91 13.01 -19.36
C VAL A 78 -0.88 12.47 -18.37
N VAL A 79 -0.55 11.19 -18.50
CA VAL A 79 0.61 10.58 -17.85
C VAL A 79 1.78 10.51 -18.85
N TRP A 80 2.86 11.19 -18.52
CA TRP A 80 4.14 11.08 -19.19
C TRP A 80 4.92 9.91 -18.57
N ILE A 81 5.14 8.84 -19.33
CA ILE A 81 5.88 7.67 -18.90
C ILE A 81 7.26 7.68 -19.55
N ARG A 82 8.30 7.57 -18.73
CA ARG A 82 9.70 7.56 -19.14
C ARG A 82 10.41 6.31 -18.64
N GLY A 83 11.04 5.56 -19.54
CA GLY A 83 11.68 4.29 -19.23
C GLY A 83 12.29 3.64 -20.47
N VAL A 84 13.39 2.91 -20.27
CA VAL A 84 14.13 2.26 -21.34
C VAL A 84 13.57 0.85 -21.55
N PRO A 85 13.07 0.49 -22.75
CA PRO A 85 12.72 -0.89 -23.06
C PRO A 85 13.94 -1.78 -22.85
N ARG A 86 13.83 -2.82 -22.01
CA ARG A 86 14.88 -3.85 -21.92
C ARG A 86 14.56 -4.95 -22.92
N SER A 87 15.41 -5.08 -23.93
CA SER A 87 15.49 -6.30 -24.74
C SER A 87 16.16 -7.40 -23.91
N ASN A 88 15.50 -8.55 -23.76
CA ASN A 88 16.15 -9.73 -23.20
C ASN A 88 17.06 -10.40 -24.25
N SER A 89 17.91 -11.34 -23.83
CA SER A 89 18.85 -12.07 -24.71
C SER A 89 18.18 -12.90 -25.83
N SER A 90 16.84 -12.95 -25.85
CA SER A 90 16.01 -13.57 -26.88
C SER A 90 15.31 -12.55 -27.80
N GLY A 91 15.60 -11.26 -27.68
CA GLY A 91 15.02 -10.20 -28.53
C GLY A 91 13.56 -9.84 -28.23
N ILE A 92 12.99 -10.32 -27.13
CA ILE A 92 11.64 -9.97 -26.68
C ILE A 92 11.78 -8.76 -25.74
N GLU A 93 11.21 -7.62 -26.13
CA GLU A 93 11.08 -6.46 -25.26
C GLU A 93 10.07 -6.78 -24.15
N THR A 94 10.56 -6.97 -22.92
CA THR A 94 9.68 -7.05 -21.75
C THR A 94 9.53 -5.65 -21.20
N ASP A 95 8.35 -5.06 -21.35
CA ASP A 95 8.02 -3.77 -20.79
C ASP A 95 7.89 -3.87 -19.25
N ILE A 96 8.92 -3.44 -18.53
CA ILE A 96 8.95 -3.39 -17.05
C ILE A 96 7.85 -2.47 -16.50
N LEU A 97 7.31 -1.58 -17.34
CA LEU A 97 6.25 -0.64 -16.99
C LEU A 97 4.88 -1.07 -17.50
N GLU A 98 4.72 -2.28 -18.06
CA GLU A 98 3.44 -2.71 -18.65
C GLU A 98 2.26 -2.56 -17.67
N HIS A 99 2.46 -2.91 -16.39
CA HIS A 99 1.43 -2.73 -15.36
C HIS A 99 1.15 -1.25 -15.05
N VAL A 100 2.15 -0.37 -15.12
CA VAL A 100 1.97 1.08 -15.00
C VAL A 100 1.06 1.56 -16.14
N HIS A 101 1.37 1.16 -17.38
CA HIS A 101 0.55 1.47 -18.55
C HIS A 101 -0.89 0.99 -18.41
N ARG A 102 -1.10 -0.23 -17.92
CA ARG A 102 -2.44 -0.82 -17.72
C ARG A 102 -3.24 -0.08 -16.64
N VAL A 103 -2.63 0.23 -15.50
CA VAL A 103 -3.32 0.89 -14.39
C VAL A 103 -3.74 2.31 -14.77
N PHE A 104 -2.84 3.12 -15.35
CA PHE A 104 -3.20 4.47 -15.79
C PHE A 104 -4.28 4.48 -16.89
N GLN A 105 -4.22 3.53 -17.82
CA GLN A 105 -5.27 3.37 -18.83
C GLN A 105 -6.64 3.08 -18.20
N ARG A 106 -6.69 2.21 -17.18
CA ARG A 106 -7.93 1.92 -16.43
C ARG A 106 -8.43 3.14 -15.66
N LEU A 107 -7.51 4.00 -15.20
CA LEU A 107 -7.81 5.28 -14.57
C LEU A 107 -8.14 6.41 -15.58
N ARG A 108 -8.27 6.10 -16.87
CA ARG A 108 -8.63 7.04 -17.94
C ARG A 108 -7.62 8.17 -18.19
N TYR A 109 -6.35 7.94 -17.86
CA TYR A 109 -5.27 8.83 -18.27
C TYR A 109 -4.90 8.60 -19.74
N ASP A 110 -4.66 9.68 -20.47
CA ASP A 110 -4.02 9.61 -21.77
C ASP A 110 -2.52 9.41 -21.59
N ARG A 111 -1.92 8.49 -22.36
CA ARG A 111 -0.54 8.06 -22.17
C ARG A 111 0.36 8.75 -23.18
N LEU A 112 1.48 9.27 -22.68
CA LEU A 112 2.54 9.84 -23.48
C LEU A 112 3.86 9.17 -23.11
N VAL A 113 4.40 8.37 -24.01
CA VAL A 113 5.70 7.69 -23.82
C VAL A 113 6.76 8.49 -24.56
N SER A 114 7.71 9.06 -23.83
CA SER A 114 8.78 9.88 -24.39
C SER A 114 9.98 9.95 -23.45
N GLU A 115 11.19 9.86 -23.99
CA GLU A 115 12.42 10.15 -23.25
C GLU A 115 12.68 11.65 -23.11
N LYS A 116 12.14 12.46 -24.02
CA LYS A 116 12.27 13.92 -23.99
C LYS A 116 11.08 14.55 -23.30
N VAL A 117 11.30 15.72 -22.72
CA VAL A 117 10.25 16.56 -22.15
C VAL A 117 9.18 16.80 -23.21
N PRO A 118 7.92 16.48 -22.93
CA PRO A 118 6.86 16.62 -23.89
C PRO A 118 6.49 18.10 -24.09
N THR A 119 6.10 18.45 -25.32
CA THR A 119 5.54 19.78 -25.65
C THR A 119 4.09 19.91 -25.18
N SER A 120 3.38 18.79 -25.03
CA SER A 120 2.02 18.75 -24.51
C SER A 120 1.98 18.88 -22.98
N LYS A 121 0.87 19.41 -22.47
CA LYS A 121 0.62 19.48 -21.02
C LYS A 121 0.53 18.07 -20.44
N TRP A 122 1.13 17.87 -19.27
CA TRP A 122 1.12 16.60 -18.54
C TRP A 122 0.79 16.81 -17.07
N SER A 123 0.14 15.82 -16.47
CA SER A 123 -0.31 15.85 -15.07
C SER A 123 0.53 14.96 -14.17
N VAL A 124 1.03 13.84 -14.70
CA VAL A 124 1.85 12.88 -13.95
C VAL A 124 3.08 12.52 -14.77
N LEU A 125 4.28 12.61 -14.18
CA LEU A 125 5.49 11.98 -14.68
C LEU A 125 5.70 10.68 -13.91
N TRP A 126 5.71 9.58 -14.64
CA TRP A 126 6.16 8.29 -14.16
C TRP A 126 7.51 7.94 -14.79
N ALA A 127 8.60 8.17 -14.06
CA ALA A 127 9.94 7.82 -14.48
C ALA A 127 10.36 6.47 -13.90
N GLN A 128 11.02 5.63 -14.70
CA GLN A 128 11.63 4.39 -14.24
C GLN A 128 12.81 4.64 -13.30
N THR A 129 13.62 5.66 -13.59
CA THR A 129 14.77 6.08 -12.78
C THR A 129 14.57 7.51 -12.28
N SER A 130 15.22 7.86 -11.17
CA SER A 130 15.15 9.20 -10.57
C SER A 130 15.42 10.31 -11.62
N PRO A 131 14.45 11.23 -11.86
CA PRO A 131 14.55 12.27 -12.91
C PRO A 131 15.35 13.51 -12.50
N PHE A 132 15.87 13.57 -11.27
CA PHE A 132 16.43 14.81 -10.69
C PHE A 132 17.79 15.24 -11.24
N PHE A 133 18.48 14.37 -11.98
CA PHE A 133 19.79 14.68 -12.55
C PHE A 133 19.68 15.24 -13.96
N ASP A 134 18.82 14.64 -14.78
CA ASP A 134 18.69 14.92 -16.21
C ASP A 134 17.47 15.77 -16.56
N LEU A 135 16.45 15.84 -15.68
CA LEU A 135 15.30 16.75 -15.78
C LEU A 135 15.31 17.82 -14.68
N LYS A 136 16.50 18.27 -14.27
CA LYS A 136 16.64 19.15 -13.11
C LYS A 136 15.83 20.45 -13.26
N GLU A 137 15.82 21.03 -14.46
CA GLU A 137 15.11 22.30 -14.74
C GLU A 137 13.60 22.10 -14.64
N GLU A 138 13.08 21.02 -15.22
CA GLU A 138 11.66 20.68 -15.22
C GLU A 138 11.18 20.31 -13.81
N MET A 139 11.99 19.57 -13.05
CA MET A 139 11.69 19.24 -11.66
C MET A 139 11.70 20.48 -10.75
N SER A 140 12.35 21.57 -11.18
CA SER A 140 12.41 22.85 -10.47
C SER A 140 11.30 23.83 -10.84
N ASP A 141 10.50 23.58 -11.89
CA ASP A 141 9.37 24.44 -12.31
C ASP A 141 8.06 23.64 -12.48
N LEU A 142 7.84 22.68 -11.58
CA LEU A 142 6.60 21.91 -11.52
C LEU A 142 5.38 22.80 -11.27
N LYS A 143 4.32 22.59 -12.04
CA LYS A 143 3.03 23.27 -11.88
C LYS A 143 2.23 22.65 -10.73
N PRO A 144 1.30 23.39 -10.10
CA PRO A 144 0.58 22.89 -8.91
C PRO A 144 -0.16 21.56 -9.10
N HIS A 145 -0.67 21.27 -10.30
CA HIS A 145 -1.37 20.01 -10.58
C HIS A 145 -0.41 18.83 -10.88
N GLN A 146 0.87 19.08 -11.13
CA GLN A 146 1.81 18.06 -11.57
C GLN A 146 2.26 17.16 -10.41
N ARG A 147 2.52 15.89 -10.76
CA ARG A 147 3.00 14.86 -9.84
C ARG A 147 4.14 14.05 -10.43
N VAL A 148 5.07 13.61 -9.60
CA VAL A 148 6.25 12.85 -10.01
C VAL A 148 6.48 11.68 -9.03
N ASN A 149 6.73 10.48 -9.56
CA ASN A 149 6.83 9.24 -8.78
C ASN A 149 8.21 8.98 -8.13
N HIS A 150 9.01 10.02 -7.87
CA HIS A 150 10.27 9.92 -7.13
C HIS A 150 10.43 11.10 -6.18
N TRP A 151 11.05 10.90 -5.02
CA TRP A 151 11.52 12.00 -4.17
C TRP A 151 13.01 12.31 -4.42
N PRO A 152 13.43 13.58 -4.45
CA PRO A 152 14.85 13.91 -4.53
C PRO A 152 15.58 13.39 -3.29
N GLY A 153 16.70 12.70 -3.50
CA GLY A 153 17.53 12.17 -2.42
C GLY A 153 17.18 10.76 -1.95
N THR A 154 16.16 10.08 -2.50
CA THR A 154 15.83 8.68 -2.12
C THR A 154 16.95 7.68 -2.45
N GLY A 155 17.90 8.07 -3.31
CA GLY A 155 19.18 7.36 -3.51
C GLY A 155 19.95 7.06 -2.23
N SER A 156 19.76 7.85 -1.17
CA SER A 156 20.32 7.63 0.17
C SER A 156 19.91 6.28 0.80
N LEU A 157 18.70 5.78 0.54
CA LEU A 157 18.23 4.47 1.01
C LEU A 157 19.00 3.31 0.37
N TRP A 158 19.32 3.45 -0.92
CA TRP A 158 20.19 2.50 -1.59
C TRP A 158 21.60 2.53 -0.98
N LYS A 159 22.15 3.73 -0.73
CA LYS A 159 23.46 3.86 -0.06
C LYS A 159 23.45 3.24 1.34
N LEU A 160 22.35 3.36 2.10
CA LEU A 160 22.21 2.75 3.42
C LEU A 160 22.33 1.22 3.38
N THR A 161 21.72 0.59 2.38
CA THR A 161 21.66 -0.88 2.25
C THR A 161 22.78 -1.49 1.41
N SER A 162 23.61 -0.66 0.79
CA SER A 162 24.82 -1.07 0.05
C SER A 162 26.12 -0.54 0.67
N GLY A 163 26.04 0.39 1.61
CA GLY A 163 27.16 1.03 2.29
C GLY A 163 27.35 0.52 3.72
N THR A 164 28.36 1.03 4.39
CA THR A 164 28.63 0.68 5.79
C THR A 164 27.48 1.11 6.67
N SER A 165 26.74 0.13 7.19
CA SER A 165 25.61 0.38 8.09
C SER A 165 26.03 0.19 9.54
N LYS A 166 25.55 1.08 10.41
CA LYS A 166 25.66 0.93 11.87
C LYS A 166 24.44 0.20 12.48
N PHE A 167 23.44 -0.09 11.66
CA PHE A 167 22.19 -0.69 12.10
C PHE A 167 22.33 -2.20 12.21
N LYS A 168 22.01 -2.76 13.39
CA LYS A 168 22.08 -4.21 13.65
C LYS A 168 21.18 -5.05 12.73
N PHE A 169 20.08 -4.46 12.27
CA PHE A 169 19.14 -5.10 11.34
C PHE A 169 19.61 -5.11 9.89
N ILE A 170 20.78 -4.55 9.56
CA ILE A 170 21.43 -4.69 8.26
C ILE A 170 22.68 -5.55 8.50
N PRO A 171 22.87 -6.69 7.81
CA PRO A 171 24.09 -7.48 7.93
C PRO A 171 25.32 -6.62 7.66
N LYS A 172 26.43 -6.84 8.37
CA LYS A 172 27.63 -5.99 8.23
C LYS A 172 28.08 -5.89 6.78
N ILE A 173 28.36 -4.66 6.33
CA ILE A 173 28.79 -4.35 4.97
C ILE A 173 30.15 -3.65 5.02
N PHE A 174 31.08 -4.09 4.18
CA PHE A 174 32.40 -3.53 4.01
C PHE A 174 32.60 -3.08 2.55
N ARG A 175 32.94 -1.80 2.36
CA ARG A 175 33.22 -1.21 1.04
C ARG A 175 34.69 -1.37 0.69
N LEU A 176 34.97 -2.12 -0.37
CA LEU A 176 36.34 -2.31 -0.85
C LEU A 176 36.75 -1.19 -1.83
N PRO A 177 38.05 -0.87 -1.94
CA PRO A 177 39.15 -1.34 -1.08
C PRO A 177 39.22 -0.61 0.28
N LYS A 178 38.40 0.43 0.51
CA LYS A 178 38.50 1.37 1.65
C LYS A 178 38.44 0.69 3.02
N GLN A 179 37.67 -0.38 3.16
CA GLN A 179 37.39 -1.05 4.43
C GLN A 179 37.98 -2.46 4.52
N LYS A 180 39.05 -2.71 3.77
CA LYS A 180 39.75 -4.01 3.73
C LYS A 180 40.24 -4.45 5.12
N GLU A 181 40.84 -3.54 5.89
CA GLU A 181 41.36 -3.85 7.23
C GLU A 181 40.25 -4.23 8.22
N GLU A 182 39.14 -3.49 8.16
CA GLU A 182 37.95 -3.73 9.01
C GLU A 182 37.30 -5.08 8.69
N LEU A 183 37.22 -5.43 7.40
CA LEU A 183 36.75 -6.74 6.94
C LEU A 183 37.62 -7.87 7.52
N PHE A 184 38.95 -7.76 7.42
CA PHE A 184 39.84 -8.79 7.92
C PHE A 184 39.80 -8.91 9.45
N LYS A 185 39.73 -7.79 10.16
CA LYS A 185 39.58 -7.80 11.62
C LYS A 185 38.29 -8.49 12.04
N HIS A 186 37.17 -8.19 11.36
CA HIS A 186 35.89 -8.84 11.62
C HIS A 186 35.95 -10.35 11.33
N ALA A 187 36.53 -10.75 10.20
CA ALA A 187 36.68 -12.17 9.84
C ALA A 187 37.63 -12.95 10.77
N GLN A 188 38.64 -12.30 11.35
CA GLN A 188 39.50 -12.91 12.38
C GLN A 188 38.75 -13.12 13.70
N GLN A 189 37.87 -12.19 14.06
CA GLN A 189 37.04 -12.29 15.26
C GLN A 189 35.91 -13.31 15.11
N HIS A 190 35.47 -13.55 13.87
CA HIS A 190 34.34 -14.40 13.51
C HIS A 190 34.71 -15.36 12.36
N PRO A 191 35.58 -16.36 12.59
CA PRO A 191 36.09 -17.25 11.54
C PRO A 191 35.02 -18.14 10.90
N GLU A 192 33.88 -18.32 11.54
CA GLU A 192 32.71 -19.07 11.08
C GLU A 192 31.86 -18.31 10.04
N VAL A 193 32.00 -16.99 9.98
CA VAL A 193 31.17 -16.14 9.13
C VAL A 193 31.56 -16.26 7.66
N LEU A 194 30.55 -16.46 6.81
CA LEU A 194 30.69 -16.41 5.36
C LEU A 194 30.33 -15.02 4.84
N PHE A 195 30.86 -14.69 3.67
CA PHE A 195 30.62 -13.40 3.04
C PHE A 195 30.10 -13.56 1.63
N VAL A 196 29.28 -12.59 1.22
CA VAL A 196 28.81 -12.43 -0.14
C VAL A 196 29.47 -11.19 -0.73
N GLN A 197 30.14 -11.36 -1.88
CA GLN A 197 30.56 -10.24 -2.71
C GLN A 197 29.39 -9.80 -3.59
N ARG A 198 29.07 -8.50 -3.59
CA ARG A 198 28.01 -7.90 -4.41
C ARG A 198 28.56 -6.71 -5.20
N HIS A 199 28.11 -6.55 -6.43
CA HIS A 199 28.41 -5.41 -7.29
C HIS A 199 27.19 -4.51 -7.46
N ASN A 200 27.44 -3.23 -7.76
CA ASN A 200 26.40 -2.23 -8.00
C ASN A 200 25.43 -2.63 -9.14
N GLU A 201 25.92 -3.37 -10.15
CA GLU A 201 25.15 -3.77 -11.34
C GLU A 201 24.41 -5.12 -11.19
N GLY A 202 24.50 -5.79 -10.02
CA GLY A 202 23.73 -6.99 -9.72
C GLY A 202 24.24 -8.29 -10.35
N HIS A 203 25.48 -8.30 -10.82
CA HIS A 203 26.12 -9.50 -11.36
C HIS A 203 26.93 -10.23 -10.28
N GLU A 204 26.54 -11.49 -10.05
CA GLU A 204 27.21 -12.51 -9.23
C GLU A 204 27.27 -12.35 -7.71
N ILE A 205 26.21 -12.82 -7.07
CA ILE A 205 26.23 -13.22 -5.65
C ILE A 205 26.92 -14.58 -5.55
N GLN A 206 28.13 -14.62 -4.99
CA GLN A 206 28.83 -15.85 -4.63
C GLN A 206 29.23 -15.81 -3.17
N LEU A 207 29.01 -16.93 -2.46
CA LEU A 207 29.59 -17.11 -1.13
C LEU A 207 31.08 -17.33 -1.25
N LYS A 208 31.84 -16.59 -0.47
CA LYS A 208 33.29 -16.66 -0.41
C LYS A 208 33.77 -16.62 1.03
N LYS A 209 34.84 -17.36 1.32
CA LYS A 209 35.63 -17.13 2.53
C LYS A 209 36.39 -15.82 2.37
N VAL A 210 36.76 -15.19 3.49
CA VAL A 210 37.52 -13.92 3.45
C VAL A 210 38.83 -14.03 2.65
N SER A 211 39.46 -15.20 2.65
CA SER A 211 40.69 -15.50 1.90
C SER A 211 40.51 -15.53 0.37
N GLU A 212 39.27 -15.68 -0.11
CA GLU A 212 38.92 -15.80 -1.53
C GLU A 212 38.37 -14.48 -2.11
N ILE A 213 38.23 -13.45 -1.29
CA ILE A 213 37.68 -12.15 -1.69
C ILE A 213 38.74 -11.35 -2.45
N ASN A 214 38.38 -10.86 -3.64
CA ASN A 214 39.20 -9.89 -4.35
C ASN A 214 39.05 -8.51 -3.69
N VAL A 215 40.03 -8.15 -2.88
CA VAL A 215 40.05 -6.89 -2.11
C VAL A 215 40.35 -5.64 -2.93
N SER A 216 40.76 -5.80 -4.20
CA SER A 216 41.13 -4.68 -5.09
C SER A 216 39.95 -4.12 -5.89
N ASP A 217 38.79 -4.77 -5.83
CA ASP A 217 37.60 -4.36 -6.57
C ASP A 217 36.90 -3.18 -5.88
N SER A 218 36.95 -2.00 -6.51
CA SER A 218 36.38 -0.75 -5.97
C SER A 218 34.86 -0.64 -6.11
N GLU A 219 34.25 -1.45 -6.98
CA GLU A 219 32.81 -1.44 -7.24
C GLU A 219 32.06 -2.50 -6.44
N ALA A 220 32.79 -3.36 -5.73
CA ALA A 220 32.25 -4.39 -4.88
C ALA A 220 32.06 -3.93 -3.43
N PHE A 221 30.98 -4.40 -2.81
CA PHE A 221 30.83 -4.40 -1.37
C PHE A 221 30.67 -5.84 -0.88
N ILE A 222 31.25 -6.11 0.30
CA ILE A 222 31.20 -7.40 0.95
C ILE A 222 30.15 -7.33 2.04
N GLN A 223 29.20 -8.25 2.01
CA GLN A 223 28.14 -8.35 3.00
C GLN A 223 28.27 -9.67 3.76
N GLU A 224 28.15 -9.60 5.08
CA GLU A 224 28.02 -10.79 5.94
C GLU A 224 26.82 -11.65 5.53
N PHE A 225 27.03 -12.95 5.41
CA PHE A 225 25.99 -13.91 5.06
C PHE A 225 25.28 -14.44 6.30
N ILE A 226 23.95 -14.52 6.22
CA ILE A 226 23.13 -15.16 7.26
C ILE A 226 23.14 -16.66 7.00
N SER A 227 24.02 -17.37 7.71
CA SER A 227 24.29 -18.80 7.56
C SER A 227 23.17 -19.71 8.08
N ASP A 228 22.40 -19.24 9.06
CA ASP A 228 21.29 -19.98 9.67
C ASP A 228 19.96 -19.25 9.38
N PRO A 229 19.48 -19.28 8.11
CA PRO A 229 18.25 -18.58 7.74
C PRO A 229 17.01 -19.35 8.22
N LEU A 230 15.90 -18.64 8.37
CA LEU A 230 14.60 -19.29 8.51
C LEU A 230 14.28 -20.10 7.23
N LEU A 231 13.93 -21.37 7.42
CA LEU A 231 13.54 -22.26 6.33
C LEU A 231 12.07 -22.64 6.44
N ILE A 232 11.37 -22.67 5.30
CA ILE A 232 10.03 -23.25 5.18
C ILE A 232 10.13 -24.44 4.25
N ASP A 233 9.71 -25.63 4.71
CA ASP A 233 9.84 -26.90 3.98
C ASP A 233 11.28 -27.18 3.47
N GLY A 234 12.28 -26.62 4.17
CA GLY A 234 13.69 -26.72 3.82
C GLY A 234 14.17 -25.68 2.80
N HIS A 235 13.35 -24.74 2.35
CA HIS A 235 13.72 -23.69 1.41
C HIS A 235 13.99 -22.36 2.13
N LYS A 236 15.12 -21.72 1.82
CA LYS A 236 15.40 -20.34 2.20
C LYS A 236 14.51 -19.40 1.40
N PHE A 237 14.10 -18.27 1.96
CA PHE A 237 13.28 -17.29 1.27
C PHE A 237 13.64 -15.87 1.65
N ASP A 238 13.17 -14.93 0.83
CA ASP A 238 13.10 -13.53 1.19
C ASP A 238 11.66 -13.00 1.02
N ILE A 239 11.43 -11.84 1.61
CA ILE A 239 10.19 -11.09 1.47
C ILE A 239 10.43 -9.74 0.82
N GLY A 240 9.51 -9.32 -0.05
CA GLY A 240 9.42 -7.98 -0.59
C GLY A 240 8.24 -7.24 0.03
N VAL A 241 8.53 -6.18 0.79
CA VAL A 241 7.53 -5.28 1.39
C VAL A 241 7.45 -4.01 0.55
N TYR A 242 6.30 -3.77 -0.09
CA TYR A 242 6.07 -2.55 -0.85
C TYR A 242 5.76 -1.40 0.12
N THR A 243 6.48 -0.30 -0.03
CA THR A 243 6.43 0.86 0.85
C THR A 243 6.22 2.13 0.04
N TYR A 244 5.36 3.01 0.51
CA TYR A 244 5.03 4.28 -0.11
C TYR A 244 5.53 5.43 0.76
N ILE A 245 6.14 6.44 0.13
CA ILE A 245 6.45 7.73 0.79
C ILE A 245 5.63 8.81 0.09
N THR A 246 4.63 9.35 0.79
CA THR A 246 3.74 10.41 0.26
C THR A 246 4.24 11.80 0.61
N SER A 247 5.12 11.91 1.61
CA SER A 247 5.74 13.15 2.05
C SER A 247 7.02 12.86 2.81
N VAL A 248 8.01 13.75 2.69
CA VAL A 248 9.29 13.69 3.44
C VAL A 248 9.41 14.79 4.50
N ASP A 249 8.54 15.81 4.48
CA ASP A 249 8.54 16.91 5.46
C ASP A 249 7.15 17.54 5.58
N PRO A 250 6.30 17.12 6.54
CA PRO A 250 6.56 16.06 7.50
C PRO A 250 6.50 14.70 6.82
N LEU A 251 7.32 13.77 7.29
CA LEU A 251 7.43 12.42 6.78
C LEU A 251 6.12 11.65 6.97
N ARG A 252 5.67 10.98 5.90
CA ARG A 252 4.51 10.09 5.90
C ARG A 252 4.83 8.83 5.10
N ILE A 253 4.73 7.68 5.76
CA ILE A 253 5.15 6.39 5.23
C ILE A 253 4.02 5.38 5.39
N TYR A 254 3.75 4.64 4.32
CA TYR A 254 2.75 3.57 4.30
C TYR A 254 3.37 2.28 3.75
N VAL A 255 2.81 1.13 4.12
CA VAL A 255 3.18 -0.18 3.58
C VAL A 255 1.95 -0.85 2.98
N PHE A 256 2.11 -1.49 1.84
CA PHE A 256 1.06 -2.31 1.25
C PHE A 256 0.91 -3.62 2.04
N ASP A 257 -0.31 -4.00 2.41
CA ASP A 257 -0.53 -5.11 3.33
C ASP A 257 -0.13 -6.49 2.75
N ALA A 258 -0.20 -6.67 1.44
CA ALA A 258 0.21 -7.93 0.83
C ALA A 258 1.73 -7.99 0.61
N ILE A 259 2.36 -9.00 1.19
CA ILE A 259 3.80 -9.23 1.12
C ILE A 259 4.12 -10.23 0.00
N GLN A 260 5.17 -9.95 -0.77
CA GLN A 260 5.69 -10.92 -1.74
C GLN A 260 6.67 -11.85 -1.03
N PHE A 261 6.50 -13.17 -1.20
CA PHE A 261 7.47 -14.16 -0.75
C PHE A 261 8.12 -14.82 -1.97
N ARG A 262 9.43 -15.03 -1.89
CA ARG A 262 10.19 -15.71 -2.95
C ARG A 262 11.12 -16.74 -2.34
N PHE A 263 10.96 -18.00 -2.75
CA PHE A 263 11.72 -19.12 -2.20
C PHE A 263 12.85 -19.52 -3.13
N CYS A 264 13.98 -19.90 -2.55
CA CYS A 264 15.04 -20.60 -3.25
C CYS A 264 14.48 -21.90 -3.88
N THR A 265 14.89 -22.25 -5.09
CA THR A 265 14.34 -23.41 -5.81
C THR A 265 14.87 -24.74 -5.28
N VAL A 266 16.03 -24.72 -4.62
CA VAL A 266 16.67 -25.90 -4.03
C VAL A 266 16.62 -25.82 -2.50
N LYS A 267 16.39 -26.96 -1.84
CA LYS A 267 16.44 -27.04 -0.37
C LYS A 267 17.82 -26.66 0.15
N TYR A 268 17.84 -25.88 1.23
CA TYR A 268 19.05 -25.36 1.84
C TYR A 268 19.97 -26.47 2.34
N HIS A 269 19.42 -27.47 3.03
CA HIS A 269 20.18 -28.62 3.55
C HIS A 269 20.07 -29.88 2.66
N PRO A 270 21.14 -30.70 2.58
CA PRO A 270 22.51 -30.41 3.06
C PRO A 270 23.09 -29.21 2.32
N PHE A 271 23.85 -28.37 3.04
CA PHE A 271 24.31 -27.09 2.52
C PHE A 271 25.52 -27.27 1.59
N ASP A 272 25.47 -26.59 0.44
CA ASP A 272 26.54 -26.56 -0.55
C ASP A 272 26.65 -25.13 -1.12
N ALA A 273 27.76 -24.45 -0.82
CA ALA A 273 28.03 -23.08 -1.25
C ALA A 273 28.19 -22.95 -2.78
N ALA A 274 28.51 -24.04 -3.48
CA ALA A 274 28.59 -24.06 -4.94
C ALA A 274 27.21 -23.97 -5.61
N ILE A 275 26.15 -24.39 -4.92
CA ILE A 275 24.77 -24.39 -5.45
C ILE A 275 24.05 -23.11 -5.02
N LYS A 276 24.18 -22.04 -5.81
CA LYS A 276 23.60 -20.71 -5.54
C LYS A 276 22.09 -20.75 -5.27
N ASP A 277 21.36 -21.60 -5.99
CA ASP A 277 19.91 -21.75 -5.88
C ASP A 277 19.42 -22.29 -4.53
N LYS A 278 20.34 -22.66 -3.62
CA LYS A 278 20.04 -22.96 -2.21
C LYS A 278 19.91 -21.70 -1.36
N TYR A 279 20.66 -20.64 -1.66
CA TYR A 279 20.82 -19.49 -0.77
C TYR A 279 20.60 -18.11 -1.40
N VAL A 280 20.49 -18.05 -2.72
CA VAL A 280 20.21 -16.84 -3.50
C VAL A 280 18.84 -16.97 -4.15
N VAL A 281 17.95 -16.02 -3.86
CA VAL A 281 16.68 -15.91 -4.58
C VAL A 281 16.94 -15.31 -5.96
N GLY A 282 16.93 -16.17 -6.98
CA GLY A 282 17.13 -15.78 -8.38
C GLY A 282 15.89 -15.19 -9.04
N LYS A 283 16.00 -14.87 -10.35
CA LYS A 283 14.86 -14.42 -11.18
C LYS A 283 13.77 -15.50 -11.29
N LYS A 284 14.19 -16.77 -11.36
CA LYS A 284 13.32 -17.95 -11.29
C LYS A 284 13.37 -18.50 -9.86
N TYR A 285 12.41 -18.11 -9.05
CA TYR A 285 12.26 -18.57 -7.66
C TYR A 285 11.06 -19.52 -7.56
N LEU A 286 11.03 -20.35 -6.51
CA LEU A 286 9.89 -21.19 -6.19
C LEU A 286 8.77 -20.27 -5.64
N PRO A 287 7.61 -20.20 -6.31
CA PRO A 287 6.52 -19.34 -5.85
C PRO A 287 5.84 -19.94 -4.61
N MET A 288 5.31 -19.07 -3.75
CA MET A 288 4.75 -19.48 -2.46
C MET A 288 3.62 -20.52 -2.57
N ASN A 289 2.85 -20.51 -3.67
CA ASN A 289 1.75 -21.45 -3.92
C ASN A 289 2.20 -22.86 -4.33
N GLU A 290 3.49 -23.06 -4.58
CA GLU A 290 4.10 -24.37 -4.83
C GLU A 290 4.81 -24.94 -3.59
N VAL A 291 5.00 -24.13 -2.54
CA VAL A 291 5.53 -24.58 -1.26
C VAL A 291 4.49 -25.46 -0.55
N PRO A 292 4.80 -26.73 -0.21
CA PRO A 292 3.84 -27.70 0.32
C PRO A 292 3.00 -27.18 1.50
N SER A 293 3.63 -26.57 2.51
CA SER A 293 2.99 -26.04 3.70
C SER A 293 2.03 -24.87 3.41
N PHE A 294 2.17 -24.20 2.27
CA PHE A 294 1.36 -23.03 1.89
C PHE A 294 0.34 -23.32 0.80
N LYS A 295 0.52 -24.40 0.04
CA LYS A 295 -0.31 -24.78 -1.10
C LYS A 295 -1.80 -24.81 -0.74
N LYS A 296 -2.16 -25.43 0.39
CA LYS A 296 -3.55 -25.54 0.85
C LYS A 296 -4.19 -24.17 1.11
N GLY A 297 -3.54 -23.32 1.91
CA GLY A 297 -4.05 -21.99 2.24
C GLY A 297 -4.21 -21.08 1.01
N LEU A 298 -3.23 -21.13 0.09
CA LEU A 298 -3.20 -20.28 -1.08
C LEU A 298 -4.11 -20.75 -2.22
N ASN A 299 -4.27 -22.05 -2.43
CA ASN A 299 -4.99 -22.59 -3.60
C ASN A 299 -6.41 -23.03 -3.27
N GLU A 300 -6.66 -23.53 -2.07
CA GLU A 300 -7.97 -24.07 -1.69
C GLU A 300 -8.78 -23.09 -0.83
N GLN A 301 -8.11 -22.24 -0.04
CA GLN A 301 -8.77 -21.31 0.90
C GLN A 301 -8.72 -19.85 0.46
N SER A 302 -8.08 -19.56 -0.68
CA SER A 302 -7.93 -18.20 -1.24
C SER A 302 -7.35 -17.18 -0.25
N LEU A 303 -6.58 -17.63 0.73
CA LEU A 303 -5.86 -16.74 1.65
C LEU A 303 -4.77 -15.98 0.90
N ASN A 304 -4.43 -14.78 1.38
CA ASN A 304 -3.29 -14.05 0.84
C ASN A 304 -1.95 -14.55 1.43
N ASN A 305 -0.84 -14.20 0.79
CA ASN A 305 0.50 -14.65 1.20
C ASN A 305 0.80 -14.38 2.68
N LYS A 306 0.47 -13.19 3.18
CA LYS A 306 0.71 -12.81 4.58
C LYS A 306 -0.12 -13.67 5.53
N GLN A 307 -1.40 -13.88 5.24
CA GLN A 307 -2.30 -14.71 6.06
C GLN A 307 -1.81 -16.15 6.17
N VAL A 308 -1.34 -16.73 5.05
CA VAL A 308 -0.83 -18.10 5.04
C VAL A 308 0.47 -18.23 5.83
N PHE A 309 1.35 -17.23 5.72
CA PHE A 309 2.56 -17.18 6.54
C PHE A 309 2.24 -17.01 8.03
N ASP A 310 1.32 -16.11 8.38
CA ASP A 310 0.88 -15.87 9.76
C ASP A 310 0.32 -17.15 10.40
N ALA A 311 -0.54 -17.87 9.66
CA ALA A 311 -1.08 -19.15 10.10
C ALA A 311 0.02 -20.20 10.33
N TYR A 312 1.03 -20.26 9.46
CA TYR A 312 2.16 -21.17 9.62
C TYR A 312 3.00 -20.83 10.84
N VAL A 313 3.33 -19.56 11.06
CA VAL A 313 4.11 -19.12 12.22
C VAL A 313 3.37 -19.45 13.51
N ALA A 314 2.08 -19.09 13.59
CA ALA A 314 1.27 -19.38 14.77
C ALA A 314 1.15 -20.88 15.06
N ALA A 315 0.96 -21.71 14.02
CA ALA A 315 0.73 -23.15 14.19
C ALA A 315 2.00 -23.96 14.46
N ASN A 316 3.16 -23.56 13.91
CA ASN A 316 4.36 -24.42 13.88
C ASN A 316 5.52 -23.92 14.76
N THR A 317 5.45 -22.68 15.27
CA THR A 317 6.62 -22.04 15.90
C THR A 317 6.36 -21.54 17.31
N GLY A 318 5.09 -21.43 17.72
CA GLY A 318 4.69 -20.82 19.00
C GLY A 318 4.95 -19.31 19.09
N LYS A 319 5.40 -18.67 18.00
CA LYS A 319 5.64 -17.22 17.94
C LYS A 319 4.41 -16.48 17.46
N ASP A 320 4.29 -15.22 17.90
CA ASP A 320 3.26 -14.30 17.45
C ASP A 320 3.67 -13.62 16.12
N PRO A 321 2.94 -13.84 15.02
CA PRO A 321 3.22 -13.19 13.75
C PRO A 321 3.12 -11.66 13.82
N GLN A 322 2.27 -11.10 14.69
CA GLN A 322 2.13 -9.64 14.80
C GLN A 322 3.41 -8.98 15.29
N GLN A 323 4.10 -9.57 16.29
CA GLN A 323 5.38 -9.07 16.78
C GLN A 323 6.46 -9.10 15.67
N LEU A 324 6.45 -10.13 14.83
CA LEU A 324 7.35 -10.22 13.69
C LEU A 324 7.12 -9.08 12.70
N TRP A 325 5.87 -8.81 12.33
CA TRP A 325 5.55 -7.70 11.43
C TRP A 325 5.84 -6.34 12.05
N GLN A 326 5.62 -6.15 13.36
CA GLN A 326 6.03 -4.93 14.06
C GLN A 326 7.53 -4.68 13.94
N LYS A 327 8.38 -5.72 14.08
CA LYS A 327 9.83 -5.61 13.84
C LYS A 327 10.15 -5.22 12.40
N VAL A 328 9.50 -5.86 11.41
CA VAL A 328 9.68 -5.53 9.98
C VAL A 328 9.31 -4.07 9.70
N MET A 329 8.16 -3.59 10.19
CA MET A 329 7.74 -2.20 9.99
C MET A 329 8.64 -1.20 10.71
N ALA A 330 9.14 -1.55 11.90
CA ALA A 330 10.10 -0.74 12.63
C ALA A 330 11.43 -0.60 11.85
N ILE A 331 11.94 -1.69 11.27
CA ILE A 331 13.14 -1.65 10.41
C ILE A 331 12.95 -0.70 9.22
N ILE A 332 11.84 -0.84 8.50
CA ILE A 332 11.54 0.00 7.32
C ILE A 332 11.43 1.47 7.75
N ARG A 333 10.68 1.76 8.82
CA ARG A 333 10.54 3.11 9.39
C ARG A 333 11.91 3.69 9.75
N THR A 334 12.71 2.98 10.53
CA THR A 334 14.03 3.44 10.98
C THR A 334 14.97 3.67 9.81
N ALA A 335 14.96 2.81 8.79
CA ALA A 335 15.77 2.99 7.59
C ALA A 335 15.43 4.29 6.84
N ILE A 336 14.13 4.61 6.68
CA ILE A 336 13.68 5.83 6.00
C ILE A 336 13.95 7.08 6.84
N MET A 337 13.70 7.03 8.16
CA MET A 337 14.01 8.14 9.06
C MET A 337 15.52 8.44 9.10
N ALA A 338 16.37 7.41 9.02
CA ALA A 338 17.83 7.59 9.00
C ALA A 338 18.32 8.37 7.77
N THR A 339 17.54 8.40 6.68
CA THR A 339 17.87 9.11 5.44
C THR A 339 17.05 10.38 5.23
N GLU A 340 16.12 10.68 6.14
CA GLU A 340 15.18 11.79 6.03
C GLU A 340 15.87 13.14 5.80
N SER A 341 16.87 13.48 6.61
CA SER A 341 17.59 14.74 6.49
C SER A 341 18.27 14.92 5.12
N GLU A 342 18.78 13.85 4.50
CA GLU A 342 19.38 13.91 3.15
C GLU A 342 18.29 14.13 2.08
N MET A 343 17.11 13.53 2.25
CA MET A 343 15.95 13.74 1.36
C MET A 343 15.45 15.19 1.46
N ILE A 344 15.29 15.73 2.67
CA ILE A 344 14.89 17.13 2.89
C ILE A 344 15.90 18.09 2.28
N GLN A 345 17.20 17.89 2.53
CA GLN A 345 18.26 18.73 1.94
C GLN A 345 18.28 18.65 0.40
N SER A 346 17.94 17.50 -0.16
CA SER A 346 17.83 17.34 -1.61
C SER A 346 16.59 18.03 -2.15
N LEU A 347 15.47 17.97 -1.44
CA LEU A 347 14.22 18.65 -1.77
C LEU A 347 14.38 20.17 -1.82
N LEU A 348 15.12 20.77 -0.88
CA LEU A 348 15.37 22.22 -0.85
C LEU A 348 16.04 22.78 -2.11
N LYS A 349 16.64 21.92 -2.94
CA LYS A 349 17.24 22.32 -4.23
C LYS A 349 16.20 22.53 -5.34
N PHE A 350 14.96 22.10 -5.11
CA PHE A 350 13.86 22.18 -6.05
C PHE A 350 12.80 23.13 -5.50
N SER A 351 12.65 24.30 -6.13
CA SER A 351 11.62 25.26 -5.76
C SER A 351 10.29 24.77 -6.30
N THR A 352 9.44 24.21 -5.44
CA THR A 352 8.11 23.75 -5.87
C THR A 352 7.05 24.75 -5.42
N LYS A 353 6.22 25.22 -6.36
CA LYS A 353 5.10 26.15 -6.06
C LYS A 353 3.97 25.50 -5.26
N ARG A 354 4.04 24.18 -5.04
CA ARG A 354 3.06 23.38 -4.29
C ARG A 354 3.79 22.59 -3.21
N PRO A 355 3.22 22.48 -2.00
CA PRO A 355 3.66 21.44 -1.07
C PRO A 355 3.47 20.05 -1.70
N HIS A 356 4.57 19.28 -1.75
CA HIS A 356 4.63 17.85 -2.05
C HIS A 356 4.13 17.41 -3.45
N PRO A 357 4.81 17.76 -4.56
CA PRO A 357 4.48 17.21 -5.88
C PRO A 357 5.02 15.79 -6.09
N PHE A 358 5.78 15.25 -5.14
CA PHE A 358 6.48 13.99 -5.26
C PHE A 358 5.80 12.88 -4.47
N PHE A 359 5.95 11.64 -4.92
CA PHE A 359 5.59 10.43 -4.18
C PHE A 359 6.56 9.32 -4.57
N GLU A 360 6.73 8.28 -3.77
CA GLU A 360 7.72 7.24 -4.05
C GLU A 360 7.14 5.84 -3.83
N LEU A 361 7.49 4.92 -4.73
CA LEU A 361 7.21 3.49 -4.63
C LEU A 361 8.51 2.72 -4.38
N LEU A 362 8.66 2.23 -3.17
CA LEU A 362 9.82 1.44 -2.76
C LEU A 362 9.43 -0.03 -2.56
N ARG A 363 10.45 -0.89 -2.60
CA ARG A 363 10.34 -2.25 -2.09
C ARG A 363 11.54 -2.56 -1.21
N PHE A 364 11.28 -2.91 0.03
CA PHE A 364 12.30 -3.39 0.97
C PHE A 364 12.36 -4.90 0.89
N ASP A 365 13.54 -5.43 0.57
CA ASP A 365 13.82 -6.87 0.56
C ASP A 365 14.41 -7.28 1.91
N LEU A 366 13.73 -8.17 2.63
CA LEU A 366 14.16 -8.68 3.94
C LEU A 366 14.27 -10.21 3.93
N THR A 367 15.13 -10.73 4.80
CA THR A 367 15.22 -12.16 5.14
C THR A 367 15.13 -12.33 6.64
N PHE A 368 14.96 -13.56 7.10
CA PHE A 368 14.93 -13.89 8.53
C PHE A 368 16.03 -14.90 8.86
N ASP A 369 16.58 -14.81 10.06
CA ASP A 369 17.37 -15.90 10.64
C ASP A 369 16.44 -16.98 11.25
N GLU A 370 17.02 -18.10 11.69
CA GLU A 370 16.31 -19.19 12.35
C GLU A 370 15.57 -18.76 13.63
N HIS A 371 15.97 -17.64 14.24
CA HIS A 371 15.34 -17.05 15.41
C HIS A 371 14.22 -16.06 15.06
N PHE A 372 13.85 -15.93 13.79
CA PHE A 372 12.83 -15.02 13.28
C PHE A 372 13.20 -13.54 13.48
N GLU A 373 14.50 -13.23 13.54
CA GLU A 373 14.97 -11.85 13.48
C GLU A 373 15.03 -11.39 12.02
N PRO A 374 14.34 -10.29 11.66
CA PRO A 374 14.37 -9.75 10.31
C PRO A 374 15.66 -8.96 10.04
N TYR A 375 16.23 -9.19 8.86
CA TYR A 375 17.38 -8.47 8.32
C TYR A 375 17.01 -7.79 7.00
N LEU A 376 17.29 -6.48 6.92
CA LEU A 376 17.13 -5.69 5.71
C LEU A 376 18.30 -5.95 4.77
N MET A 377 17.99 -6.52 3.59
CA MET A 377 18.99 -6.91 2.60
C MET A 377 19.19 -5.87 1.51
N LYS A 378 18.11 -5.15 1.13
CA LYS A 378 18.14 -4.15 0.06
C LYS A 378 16.91 -3.24 0.11
N ALA A 379 17.11 -1.95 -0.13
CA ALA A 379 16.04 -1.03 -0.53
C ALA A 379 16.05 -0.88 -2.06
N ASN A 380 14.96 -1.26 -2.72
CA ASN A 380 14.78 -1.13 -4.16
C ASN A 380 13.94 0.11 -4.47
N LEU A 381 14.57 1.10 -5.12
CA LEU A 381 13.97 2.40 -5.46
C LEU A 381 13.10 2.36 -6.72
N SER A 382 13.17 1.27 -7.48
CA SER A 382 12.41 1.10 -8.72
C SER A 382 12.05 -0.37 -8.85
N PRO A 383 11.14 -0.87 -7.99
CA PRO A 383 10.83 -2.29 -7.95
C PRO A 383 10.33 -2.78 -9.29
N ASN A 384 10.81 -3.96 -9.70
CA ASN A 384 10.24 -4.60 -10.88
C ASN A 384 8.82 -5.08 -10.55
N LEU A 385 7.85 -4.53 -11.28
CA LEU A 385 6.44 -4.84 -11.16
C LEU A 385 6.00 -5.87 -12.21
N SER A 386 6.77 -6.08 -13.27
CA SER A 386 6.51 -7.09 -14.30
C SER A 386 7.12 -8.43 -13.90
N ASN A 387 6.27 -9.41 -13.65
CA ASN A 387 6.71 -10.80 -13.49
C ASN A 387 5.82 -11.74 -14.29
N ASP A 388 6.16 -11.88 -15.56
CA ASP A 388 5.41 -12.65 -16.56
C ASP A 388 5.32 -14.13 -16.22
N LEU A 389 6.23 -14.63 -15.37
CA LEU A 389 6.27 -16.03 -14.96
C LEU A 389 5.14 -16.40 -13.99
N PHE A 390 4.50 -15.42 -13.34
CA PHE A 390 3.54 -15.68 -12.27
C PHE A 390 2.32 -14.75 -12.36
N PRO A 391 1.18 -15.21 -12.91
CA PRO A 391 -0.04 -14.41 -13.04
C PRO A 391 -0.56 -13.79 -11.73
N ARG A 392 -0.36 -14.45 -10.58
CA ARG A 392 -0.70 -13.86 -9.26
C ARG A 392 0.11 -12.60 -8.94
N HIS A 393 1.33 -12.47 -9.45
CA HIS A 393 2.14 -11.27 -9.26
C HIS A 393 1.67 -10.11 -10.12
N GLN A 394 1.04 -10.37 -11.27
CA GLN A 394 0.45 -9.32 -12.09
C GLN A 394 -0.63 -8.55 -11.32
N LEU A 395 -1.59 -9.27 -10.72
CA LEU A 395 -2.63 -8.63 -9.90
C LEU A 395 -2.05 -7.94 -8.66
N LEU A 396 -1.04 -8.54 -8.00
CA LEU A 396 -0.37 -7.91 -6.88
C LEU A 396 0.24 -6.55 -7.29
N SER A 397 1.01 -6.52 -8.38
CA SER A 397 1.63 -5.31 -8.91
C SER A 397 0.62 -4.22 -9.26
N GLU A 398 -0.49 -4.58 -9.91
CA GLU A 398 -1.55 -3.63 -10.25
C GLU A 398 -2.27 -3.10 -9.01
N ARG A 399 -2.48 -3.92 -7.98
CA ARG A 399 -3.04 -3.47 -6.69
C ARG A 399 -2.08 -2.56 -5.94
N VAL A 400 -0.78 -2.83 -5.97
CA VAL A 400 0.26 -1.97 -5.39
C VAL A 400 0.22 -0.58 -6.06
N LEU A 401 0.17 -0.55 -7.39
CA LEU A 401 0.08 0.70 -8.16
C LEU A 401 -1.23 1.44 -7.91
N TYR A 402 -2.36 0.76 -8.01
CA TYR A 402 -3.67 1.37 -7.81
C TYR A 402 -3.82 1.95 -6.40
N THR A 403 -3.30 1.25 -5.38
CA THR A 403 -3.31 1.73 -3.99
C THR A 403 -2.45 2.97 -3.81
N LEU A 404 -1.24 2.98 -4.40
CA LEU A 404 -0.39 4.17 -4.39
C LEU A 404 -1.09 5.36 -5.06
N LEU A 405 -1.63 5.17 -6.26
CA LEU A 405 -2.31 6.23 -7.00
C LEU A 405 -3.56 6.71 -6.28
N SER A 406 -4.29 5.83 -5.59
CA SER A 406 -5.39 6.21 -4.69
C SER A 406 -4.88 7.10 -3.56
N LEU A 407 -3.84 6.64 -2.85
CA LEU A 407 -3.26 7.33 -1.70
C LEU A 407 -2.82 8.77 -2.03
N VAL A 408 -2.23 8.98 -3.21
CA VAL A 408 -1.75 10.31 -3.66
C VAL A 408 -2.80 11.11 -4.45
N GLY A 409 -4.04 10.62 -4.53
CA GLY A 409 -5.17 11.31 -5.16
C GLY A 409 -5.22 11.23 -6.70
N LEU A 410 -4.43 10.35 -7.32
CA LEU A 410 -4.37 10.16 -8.77
C LEU A 410 -5.36 9.09 -9.29
N ALA A 411 -5.95 8.25 -8.44
CA ALA A 411 -6.96 7.26 -8.85
C ALA A 411 -8.42 7.81 -8.83
N ARG A 412 -8.59 9.13 -8.87
CA ARG A 412 -9.90 9.80 -8.77
C ARG A 412 -10.57 9.90 -10.14
N HIS A 413 -11.88 9.69 -10.18
CA HIS A 413 -12.65 9.63 -11.44
C HIS A 413 -12.91 11.00 -12.08
N LEU A 414 -12.65 12.09 -11.35
CA LEU A 414 -12.84 13.46 -11.79
C LEU A 414 -11.67 14.26 -11.21
N GLY A 415 -10.86 14.88 -12.07
CA GLY A 415 -9.83 15.82 -11.60
C GLY A 415 -10.53 17.03 -11.00
N PRO A 416 -10.27 17.42 -9.74
CA PRO A 416 -11.05 18.46 -9.11
C PRO A 416 -10.78 19.81 -9.78
N LEU A 417 -11.85 20.53 -10.12
CA LEU A 417 -11.78 22.00 -10.17
C LEU A 417 -11.34 22.51 -8.79
N GLU A 418 -10.67 23.66 -8.67
CA GLU A 418 -10.24 24.19 -7.35
C GLU A 418 -11.42 24.30 -6.35
N GLU A 419 -12.62 24.55 -6.86
CA GLU A 419 -13.88 24.57 -6.09
C GLU A 419 -14.29 23.19 -5.56
N GLU A 420 -13.94 22.10 -6.26
CA GLU A 420 -14.21 20.72 -5.83
C GLU A 420 -13.24 20.27 -4.73
N ALA A 421 -12.03 20.84 -4.65
CA ALA A 421 -11.04 20.49 -3.62
C ALA A 421 -11.50 20.85 -2.20
N ALA A 422 -12.27 21.94 -2.05
CA ALA A 422 -12.87 22.33 -0.77
C ALA A 422 -13.99 21.38 -0.32
N MET A 423 -14.61 20.64 -1.25
CA MET A 423 -15.62 19.63 -0.96
C MET A 423 -15.02 18.30 -0.47
N GLU A 424 -13.74 18.04 -0.78
CA GLU A 424 -13.11 16.78 -0.39
C GLU A 424 -12.72 16.76 1.10
N VAL A 425 -12.12 17.84 1.59
CA VAL A 425 -11.74 18.00 3.00
C VAL A 425 -11.88 19.45 3.46
N SER A 426 -12.73 19.62 4.46
CA SER A 426 -13.02 20.89 5.12
C SER A 426 -12.01 21.20 6.23
N GLU A 427 -12.10 22.38 6.85
CA GLU A 427 -11.26 22.67 8.03
C GLU A 427 -11.77 21.93 9.27
N GLU A 428 -13.06 21.62 9.33
CA GLU A 428 -13.72 20.87 10.38
C GLU A 428 -13.22 19.42 10.45
N ASP A 429 -12.91 18.83 9.30
CA ASP A 429 -12.40 17.46 9.20
C ASP A 429 -11.02 17.31 9.87
N ILE A 430 -10.13 18.28 9.63
CA ILE A 430 -8.75 18.29 10.15
C ILE A 430 -8.66 18.80 11.59
N ALA A 431 -9.74 19.34 12.15
CA ALA A 431 -9.77 19.85 13.51
C ALA A 431 -9.70 18.70 14.53
N VAL A 432 -8.78 18.84 15.49
CA VAL A 432 -8.58 17.95 16.64
C VAL A 432 -8.82 18.68 17.94
N SER A 433 -9.18 17.95 19.00
CA SER A 433 -9.40 18.48 20.35
C SER A 433 -10.38 19.68 20.41
N PRO A 434 -11.62 19.53 19.91
CA PRO A 434 -12.58 20.63 19.83
C PRO A 434 -12.89 21.27 21.19
N GLU A 435 -12.86 20.49 22.29
CA GLU A 435 -13.06 20.98 23.65
C GLU A 435 -11.94 21.94 24.08
N ALA A 436 -10.70 21.63 23.72
CA ALA A 436 -9.56 22.51 23.98
C ALA A 436 -9.67 23.80 23.17
N CYS A 437 -10.04 23.70 21.88
CA CYS A 437 -10.19 24.88 21.03
C CYS A 437 -11.40 25.77 21.40
N ALA A 438 -12.45 25.19 21.99
CA ALA A 438 -13.59 25.94 22.53
C ALA A 438 -13.32 26.53 23.92
N SER A 439 -12.25 26.09 24.61
CA SER A 439 -11.89 26.57 25.94
C SER A 439 -11.45 28.04 25.92
N PRO A 440 -11.77 28.85 26.95
CA PRO A 440 -11.26 30.21 27.11
C PRO A 440 -9.74 30.35 27.00
N LEU A 441 -8.99 29.26 27.22
CA LEU A 441 -7.52 29.21 27.09
C LEU A 441 -7.05 29.39 25.64
N CYS A 442 -7.78 28.84 24.67
CA CYS A 442 -7.45 28.89 23.24
C CYS A 442 -8.20 29.98 22.47
N VAL A 443 -9.04 30.78 23.14
CA VAL A 443 -9.81 31.85 22.49
C VAL A 443 -8.86 32.96 22.05
N VAL A 444 -8.46 32.91 20.79
CA VAL A 444 -7.96 34.07 20.07
C VAL A 444 -9.16 35.00 19.85
N LYS A 445 -9.40 35.92 20.78
CA LYS A 445 -10.42 36.97 20.55
C LYS A 445 -10.07 37.65 19.23
N ARG A 446 -11.02 37.74 18.28
CA ARG A 446 -10.93 38.52 17.01
C ARG A 446 -10.79 40.04 17.25
N VAL A 447 -10.25 40.45 18.38
CA VAL A 447 -9.74 41.80 18.59
C VAL A 447 -8.33 41.79 17.98
N ARG A 448 -7.91 42.86 17.32
CA ARG A 448 -6.52 43.04 16.82
C ARG A 448 -5.54 42.95 17.98
N LEU A 449 -5.24 41.75 18.44
CA LEU A 449 -4.18 41.48 19.38
C LEU A 449 -2.85 41.65 18.65
N PRO A 450 -1.81 42.19 19.31
CA PRO A 450 -0.47 42.18 18.74
C PRO A 450 -0.07 40.74 18.38
N ALA A 451 0.64 40.54 17.26
CA ALA A 451 1.05 39.22 16.78
C ALA A 451 1.74 38.34 17.87
N ILE A 452 2.38 38.99 18.85
CA ILE A 452 3.03 38.39 20.02
C ILE A 452 2.03 37.66 20.94
N ALA A 453 0.84 38.22 21.16
CA ALA A 453 -0.17 37.63 22.05
C ALA A 453 -0.87 36.43 21.40
N THR A 454 -1.10 36.45 20.09
CA THR A 454 -1.58 35.30 19.31
C THR A 454 -0.57 34.15 19.31
N HIS A 455 0.73 34.46 19.14
CA HIS A 455 1.78 33.44 19.18
C HIS A 455 1.86 32.74 20.55
N ALA A 456 1.69 33.48 21.66
CA ALA A 456 1.72 32.91 23.01
C ALA A 456 0.56 31.94 23.30
N VAL A 457 -0.62 32.17 22.73
CA VAL A 457 -1.79 31.26 22.84
C VAL A 457 -1.58 30.02 21.97
N CYS A 458 -1.24 30.22 20.69
CA CYS A 458 -1.06 29.11 19.74
C CYS A 458 0.15 28.21 20.06
N SER A 459 1.10 28.68 20.86
CA SER A 459 2.26 27.88 21.32
C SER A 459 1.93 26.95 22.50
N GLN A 460 0.72 27.02 23.07
CA GLN A 460 0.32 26.11 24.15
C GLN A 460 -0.02 24.72 23.58
N ASN A 461 0.42 23.66 24.26
CA ASN A 461 0.31 22.25 23.82
C ASN A 461 -1.13 21.75 23.51
N HIS A 462 -2.16 22.56 23.72
CA HIS A 462 -3.56 22.22 23.47
C HIS A 462 -4.25 23.16 22.46
N CYS A 463 -3.61 24.26 22.06
CA CYS A 463 -4.17 25.24 21.11
C CYS A 463 -3.48 25.20 19.73
N GLU A 464 -2.34 24.50 19.60
CA GLU A 464 -1.51 24.51 18.39
C GLU A 464 -2.21 23.99 17.12
N PHE A 465 -3.27 23.19 17.27
CA PHE A 465 -4.07 22.65 16.17
C PHE A 465 -5.42 23.34 15.97
N CYS A 466 -5.74 24.37 16.75
CA CYS A 466 -6.95 25.13 16.51
C CYS A 466 -6.82 25.85 15.16
N ILE A 467 -7.87 25.81 14.34
CA ILE A 467 -7.86 26.34 12.96
C ILE A 467 -7.27 27.77 12.85
N PRO A 468 -7.58 28.72 13.75
CA PRO A 468 -6.98 30.06 13.68
C PRO A 468 -5.46 30.13 13.95
N CYS A 469 -4.90 29.10 14.58
CA CYS A 469 -3.47 28.97 14.86
C CYS A 469 -2.68 28.31 13.72
N LEU A 470 -3.37 27.73 12.73
CA LEU A 470 -2.76 27.05 11.59
C LEU A 470 -2.50 28.03 10.45
N SER A 471 -1.30 27.97 9.88
CA SER A 471 -1.01 28.62 8.60
C SER A 471 -1.73 27.89 7.44
N GLU A 472 -1.90 28.58 6.31
CA GLU A 472 -2.48 27.95 5.10
C GLU A 472 -1.66 26.72 4.63
N GLU A 473 -0.34 26.77 4.75
CA GLU A 473 0.53 25.63 4.46
C GLU A 473 0.27 24.45 5.40
N GLN A 474 0.16 24.71 6.70
CA GLN A 474 -0.16 23.67 7.69
C GLN A 474 -1.53 23.05 7.40
N LYS A 475 -2.54 23.85 7.08
CA LYS A 475 -3.87 23.35 6.69
C LYS A 475 -3.78 22.45 5.46
N LEU A 476 -3.02 22.83 4.43
CA LEU A 476 -2.80 21.99 3.23
C LEU A 476 -2.12 20.66 3.57
N ILE A 477 -1.13 20.68 4.47
CA ILE A 477 -0.44 19.47 4.96
C ILE A 477 -1.43 18.54 5.67
N LEU A 478 -2.26 19.06 6.57
CA LEU A 478 -3.23 18.25 7.32
C LEU A 478 -4.35 17.72 6.42
N LYS A 479 -4.85 18.53 5.48
CA LYS A 479 -5.84 18.09 4.48
C LYS A 479 -5.28 16.98 3.58
N ALA A 480 -4.02 17.08 3.18
CA ALA A 480 -3.35 16.03 2.43
C ALA A 480 -3.23 14.74 3.24
N ALA A 481 -2.79 14.81 4.50
CA ALA A 481 -2.73 13.66 5.40
C ALA A 481 -4.11 13.03 5.63
N TYR A 482 -5.16 13.86 5.68
CA TYR A 482 -6.54 13.37 5.82
C TYR A 482 -7.01 12.61 4.59
N LEU A 483 -6.80 13.18 3.41
CA LEU A 483 -7.08 12.50 2.15
C LEU A 483 -6.30 11.20 2.00
N GLU A 484 -5.04 11.16 2.41
CA GLU A 484 -4.25 9.93 2.40
C GLU A 484 -4.90 8.86 3.28
N HIS A 485 -5.39 9.23 4.48
CA HIS A 485 -6.11 8.31 5.35
C HIS A 485 -7.34 7.74 4.65
N GLU A 486 -8.24 8.58 4.15
CA GLU A 486 -9.46 8.14 3.46
C GLU A 486 -9.17 7.30 2.21
N ASN A 487 -8.10 7.62 1.50
CA ASN A 487 -7.74 6.96 0.25
C ASN A 487 -6.77 5.78 0.40
N ARG A 488 -6.44 5.36 1.63
CA ARG A 488 -5.38 4.37 1.90
C ARG A 488 -5.61 2.98 1.33
N LYS A 489 -6.86 2.57 1.10
CA LYS A 489 -7.24 1.22 0.63
C LYS A 489 -6.53 0.12 1.45
N PHE A 490 -5.59 -0.62 0.83
CA PHE A 490 -4.82 -1.70 1.44
C PHE A 490 -3.46 -1.25 2.02
N ALA A 491 -3.19 0.05 2.03
CA ALA A 491 -2.00 0.61 2.64
C ALA A 491 -2.23 0.86 4.13
N ARG A 492 -1.26 0.43 4.96
CA ARG A 492 -1.22 0.71 6.39
C ARG A 492 -0.18 1.78 6.65
N ARG A 493 -0.50 2.78 7.46
CA ARG A 493 0.46 3.81 7.88
C ARG A 493 1.48 3.18 8.82
N ILE A 494 2.76 3.44 8.58
CA ILE A 494 3.83 3.06 9.52
C ILE A 494 4.57 4.27 10.07
N PHE A 495 4.44 5.44 9.45
CA PHE A 495 4.90 6.70 10.01
C PHE A 495 3.96 7.86 9.60
N PRO A 496 3.55 8.75 10.52
CA PRO A 496 3.73 8.67 11.97
C PRO A 496 3.23 7.34 12.55
N PRO A 497 3.86 6.82 13.62
CA PRO A 497 3.61 5.45 14.09
C PRO A 497 2.16 5.28 14.56
N SER A 498 1.66 4.05 14.44
CA SER A 498 0.39 3.65 15.03
C SER A 498 0.40 3.88 16.54
N ILE A 499 -0.74 4.27 17.08
CA ILE A 499 -0.93 4.59 18.49
C ILE A 499 -1.53 3.35 19.16
N PRO A 500 -0.87 2.78 20.19
CA PRO A 500 -1.37 1.60 20.89
C PRO A 500 -2.75 1.84 21.53
N GLN A 501 -3.58 0.80 21.55
CA GLN A 501 -4.88 0.79 22.22
C GLN A 501 -4.94 -0.40 23.21
N PRO A 502 -5.42 -0.20 24.46
CA PRO A 502 -5.90 1.06 25.04
C PRO A 502 -4.75 2.04 25.32
N TRP A 503 -5.06 3.34 25.29
CA TRP A 503 -4.09 4.40 25.59
C TRP A 503 -3.51 4.23 27.00
N ASN A 504 -2.30 3.67 27.12
CA ASN A 504 -1.65 3.43 28.41
C ASN A 504 -0.46 4.40 28.64
N SER A 505 -0.31 4.83 29.90
CA SER A 505 0.70 5.81 30.31
C SER A 505 2.15 5.31 30.14
N SER A 506 2.39 4.00 30.17
CA SER A 506 3.73 3.40 30.00
C SER A 506 4.25 3.41 28.56
N GLU A 507 3.38 3.21 27.56
CA GLU A 507 3.72 3.31 26.14
C GLU A 507 3.81 4.77 25.71
N THR A 508 3.07 5.65 26.39
CA THR A 508 3.21 7.11 26.25
C THR A 508 4.65 7.55 26.51
N VAL A 509 5.34 7.02 27.54
CA VAL A 509 6.76 7.32 27.82
C VAL A 509 7.72 6.87 26.70
N LYS A 510 7.42 5.73 26.05
CA LYS A 510 8.21 5.25 24.90
C LYS A 510 7.97 6.11 23.66
N LEU A 511 6.72 6.52 23.41
CA LEU A 511 6.35 7.44 22.33
C LEU A 511 6.94 8.84 22.56
N THR A 512 6.97 9.36 23.79
CA THR A 512 7.58 10.66 24.09
C THR A 512 9.09 10.67 23.88
N ASN A 513 9.80 9.59 24.24
CA ASN A 513 11.24 9.48 23.96
C ASN A 513 11.53 9.38 22.45
N PHE A 514 10.64 8.70 21.71
CA PHE A 514 10.70 8.67 20.24
C PHE A 514 10.42 10.06 19.64
N GLU A 515 9.41 10.80 20.14
CA GLU A 515 9.05 12.14 19.70
C GLU A 515 10.18 13.17 19.87
N VAL A 516 10.94 13.09 20.96
CA VAL A 516 12.09 13.98 21.19
C VAL A 516 13.15 13.83 20.09
N SER A 517 13.29 12.63 19.52
CA SER A 517 14.22 12.37 18.42
C SER A 517 13.71 12.78 17.03
N LEU A 518 12.43 13.14 16.90
CA LEU A 518 11.84 13.55 15.63
C LEU A 518 12.18 15.00 15.28
N LEU A 519 12.28 15.26 13.98
CA LEU A 519 12.28 16.63 13.43
C LEU A 519 11.02 17.40 13.89
N PRO A 520 11.08 18.73 14.04
CA PRO A 520 9.98 19.52 14.59
C PRO A 520 8.63 19.28 13.88
N LEU A 521 8.61 19.26 12.55
CA LEU A 521 7.38 19.09 11.77
C LEU A 521 6.82 17.66 11.88
N ASN A 522 7.69 16.65 12.01
CA ASN A 522 7.27 15.27 12.28
C ASN A 522 6.65 15.13 13.67
N ARG A 523 7.19 15.82 14.68
CA ARG A 523 6.62 15.84 16.02
C ARG A 523 5.24 16.47 16.02
N TRP A 524 5.10 17.61 15.35
CA TRP A 524 3.82 18.28 15.14
C TRP A 524 2.81 17.37 14.43
N MET A 525 3.21 16.74 13.31
CA MET A 525 2.36 15.79 12.60
C MET A 525 1.98 14.57 13.44
N ASN A 526 2.89 14.04 14.26
CA ASN A 526 2.60 12.91 15.17
C ASN A 526 1.50 13.25 16.17
N ARG A 527 1.56 14.45 16.78
CA ARG A 527 0.54 14.94 17.72
C ARG A 527 -0.81 15.14 17.06
N TRP A 528 -0.84 15.65 15.82
CA TRP A 528 -2.09 15.76 15.09
C TRP A 528 -2.76 14.39 14.90
N PHE A 529 -2.00 13.38 14.48
CA PHE A 529 -2.53 12.02 14.35
C PHE A 529 -2.95 11.40 15.69
N GLN A 530 -2.34 11.79 16.81
CA GLN A 530 -2.83 11.43 18.14
C GLN A 530 -4.19 12.05 18.42
N GLY A 531 -4.38 13.32 18.11
CA GLY A 531 -5.68 13.99 18.19
C GLY A 531 -6.73 13.34 17.30
N MET A 532 -6.37 12.96 16.08
CA MET A 532 -7.28 12.23 15.17
C MET A 532 -7.64 10.84 15.70
N CYS A 533 -6.67 10.08 16.23
CA CYS A 533 -6.91 8.78 16.87
C CYS A 533 -7.81 8.87 18.11
N GLN A 534 -7.71 9.95 18.89
CA GLN A 534 -8.62 10.21 20.02
C GLN A 534 -10.04 10.55 19.55
N LYS A 535 -10.17 11.22 18.40
CA LYS A 535 -11.46 11.54 17.77
C LYS A 535 -12.10 10.31 17.13
N ASP A 536 -11.31 9.46 16.50
CA ASP A 536 -11.74 8.26 15.77
C ASP A 536 -10.64 7.18 15.80
N GLU A 537 -10.95 6.03 16.39
CA GLU A 537 -10.01 4.92 16.57
C GLU A 537 -9.43 4.38 15.25
N THR A 538 -10.11 4.58 14.11
CA THR A 538 -9.62 4.14 12.80
C THR A 538 -8.31 4.84 12.40
N TRP A 539 -8.01 6.00 13.00
CA TRP A 539 -6.77 6.76 12.80
C TRP A 539 -5.60 6.27 13.63
N CYS A 540 -5.85 5.40 14.61
CA CYS A 540 -4.80 4.87 15.47
C CYS A 540 -3.88 3.90 14.74
N SER A 541 -4.36 3.22 13.68
CA SER A 541 -3.62 2.18 12.96
C SER A 541 -2.91 2.65 11.69
#